data_AF-A0AB33K3J3-F1
#
_entry.id   AF-A0AB33K3J3-F1
#
_cell.length_a   1.000
_cell.length_b   1.000
_cell.length_c   1.000
_cell.angle_alpha   90.00
_cell.angle_beta   90.00
_cell.angle_gamma   90.00
#
_symmetry.space_group_name_H-M   'P 1'
#
loop_
_entity.id
_entity.type
_entity.pdbx_description
1 polymer ?
#
loop_
_entity_poly.entity_id
_entity_poly.type
_entity_poly.pdbx_seq_one_letter_code
_entity_poly.pdbx_strand_id
1 'polypeptide(L)' 'MTTTTWPEGVIARYLTVSGVALANPDITVDLTKDGGTAECRGCGDDWANPAYPTTVRQWAQSHAETCRAIPNPTN' A
#
# COMPACT_ATOMS: atom_id res chain seq x y z
N MET A 1 16.39 3.00 16.41
CA MET A 1 15.08 3.03 15.74
C MET A 1 15.28 3.72 14.41
N THR A 2 15.21 3.00 13.29
CA THR A 2 15.29 3.61 11.96
C THR A 2 13.94 4.30 11.70
N THR A 3 13.94 5.63 11.62
CA THR A 3 12.77 6.38 11.17
C THR A 3 12.67 6.20 9.66
N THR A 4 11.75 5.33 9.21
CA THR A 4 11.39 5.24 7.79
C THR A 4 10.86 6.61 7.36
N THR A 5 11.61 7.30 6.51
CA THR A 5 11.14 8.54 5.90
C THR A 5 9.99 8.19 4.96
N TRP A 6 8.82 8.78 5.17
CA TRP A 6 7.66 8.56 4.31
C TRP A 6 7.98 9.03 2.88
N PRO A 7 7.61 8.25 1.83
CA PRO A 7 7.81 8.72 0.46
C PRO A 7 6.97 9.95 0.18
N GLU A 8 7.46 10.79 -0.72
CA GLU A 8 6.78 12.01 -1.14
C GLU A 8 5.39 11.69 -1.69
N GLY A 9 4.38 12.49 -1.30
CA GLY A 9 3.02 12.36 -1.80
C GLY A 9 2.19 11.20 -1.22
N VAL A 10 2.78 10.35 -0.38
CA VAL A 10 2.04 9.29 0.34
C VAL A 10 1.32 9.89 1.55
N ILE A 11 0.00 9.73 1.60
CA ILE A 11 -0.86 10.27 2.67
C ILE A 11 -1.38 9.20 3.64
N ALA A 12 -1.34 7.93 3.24
CA ALA A 12 -1.59 6.78 4.10
C ALA A 12 -0.86 5.56 3.56
N ARG A 13 -0.50 4.63 4.44
CA ARG A 13 0.15 3.36 4.11
C ARG A 13 -0.45 2.26 4.96
N TYR A 14 -0.87 1.19 4.31
CA TYR A 14 -1.47 0.02 4.94
C TYR A 14 -0.52 -1.16 4.81
N LEU A 15 -0.05 -1.71 5.94
CA LEU A 15 0.79 -2.92 5.94
C LEU A 15 -0.05 -4.12 5.50
N THR A 16 0.45 -4.89 4.54
CA THR A 16 -0.27 -6.06 4.03
C THR A 16 -0.16 -7.26 4.95
N VAL A 17 -1.04 -8.26 4.80
CA VAL A 17 -0.91 -9.56 5.47
C VAL A 17 0.45 -10.21 5.17
N SER A 18 0.93 -10.17 3.92
CA SER A 18 2.29 -10.59 3.57
C SER A 18 3.36 -9.82 4.34
N GLY A 19 3.24 -8.49 4.44
CA GLY A 19 4.20 -7.65 5.16
C GLY A 19 4.30 -8.01 6.63
N VAL A 20 3.16 -8.30 7.27
CA VAL A 20 3.13 -8.83 8.64
C VAL A 20 3.78 -10.21 8.71
N ALA A 21 3.38 -11.15 7.85
CA ALA A 21 3.84 -12.54 7.89
C ALA A 21 5.34 -12.69 7.63
N LEU A 22 5.90 -11.83 6.78
CA LEU A 22 7.33 -11.83 6.43
C LEU A 22 8.15 -10.88 7.30
N ALA A 23 7.52 -10.19 8.25
CA ALA A 23 8.12 -9.09 9.00
C ALA A 23 8.81 -8.06 8.07
N ASN A 24 8.23 -7.82 6.89
CA ASN A 24 8.74 -6.91 5.87
C ASN A 24 7.85 -5.65 5.79
N PRO A 25 8.33 -4.49 6.28
CA PRO A 25 7.55 -3.26 6.31
C PRO A 25 7.38 -2.59 4.93
N ASP A 26 8.05 -3.08 3.89
CA ASP A 26 7.97 -2.52 2.53
C ASP A 26 6.82 -3.12 1.70
N ILE A 27 6.17 -4.17 2.19
CA ILE A 27 5.01 -4.80 1.54
C ILE A 27 3.73 -4.11 2.00
N THR A 28 3.43 -2.97 1.38
CA THR A 28 2.32 -2.10 1.77
C THR A 28 1.39 -1.76 0.61
N VAL A 29 0.20 -1.24 0.93
CA VAL A 29 -0.62 -0.46 0.01
C VAL A 29 -0.49 1.02 0.37
N ASP A 30 0.07 1.80 -0.55
CA ASP A 30 0.32 3.23 -0.37
C ASP A 30 -0.80 4.03 -1.04
N LEU A 31 -1.45 4.91 -0.29
CA LEU A 31 -2.33 5.94 -0.82
C LEU A 31 -1.53 7.18 -1.14
N THR A 32 -1.69 7.67 -2.35
CA THR A 32 -1.12 8.93 -2.81
C THR A 32 -2.22 9.90 -3.20
N LYS A 33 -1.84 11.18 -3.38
CA LYS A 33 -2.64 12.23 -4.04
C LYS A 33 -4.07 12.38 -3.49
N ASP A 34 -4.34 13.26 -2.53
CA ASP A 34 -5.70 13.53 -1.97
C ASP A 34 -6.57 12.30 -1.62
N GLY A 35 -5.98 11.09 -1.62
CA GLY A 35 -6.65 9.79 -1.49
C GLY A 35 -7.21 9.20 -2.78
N GLY A 36 -6.97 9.80 -3.95
CA GLY A 36 -7.52 9.38 -5.24
C GLY A 36 -6.73 8.30 -5.97
N THR A 37 -5.57 7.87 -5.45
CA THR A 37 -4.75 6.80 -6.04
C THR A 37 -4.18 5.92 -4.93
N ALA A 38 -4.14 4.62 -5.18
CA ALA A 38 -3.53 3.64 -4.29
C ALA A 38 -2.75 2.59 -5.09
N GLU A 39 -1.61 2.15 -4.56
CA GLU A 39 -0.73 1.16 -5.17
C GLU A 39 -0.29 0.12 -4.12
N CYS A 40 -0.38 -1.15 -4.45
CA CYS A 40 0.14 -2.24 -3.64
C CYS A 40 1.56 -2.60 -4.06
N ARG A 41 2.55 -2.31 -3.21
CA ARG A 41 3.97 -2.65 -3.41
C ARG A 41 4.28 -4.14 -3.32
N GLY A 42 3.33 -4.95 -2.87
CA GLY A 42 3.48 -6.40 -2.77
C GLY A 42 3.17 -7.14 -4.08
N CYS A 43 2.03 -6.83 -4.71
CA CYS A 43 1.59 -7.48 -5.96
C CYS A 43 1.69 -6.58 -7.20
N GLY A 44 1.87 -5.27 -7.03
CA GLY A 44 1.87 -4.29 -8.11
C GLY A 44 0.49 -3.83 -8.56
N ASP A 45 -0.60 -4.30 -7.95
CA ASP A 45 -1.95 -3.81 -8.27
C ASP A 45 -2.11 -2.36 -7.82
N ASP A 46 -2.75 -1.56 -8.66
CA ASP A 46 -3.11 -0.18 -8.36
C ASP A 46 -4.59 0.08 -8.66
N TRP A 47 -5.14 1.09 -7.98
CA TRP A 47 -6.42 1.67 -8.35
C TRP A 47 -6.40 3.18 -8.18
N ALA A 48 -6.78 3.89 -9.24
CA ALA A 48 -7.03 5.32 -9.22
C ALA A 48 -8.51 5.65 -9.52
N ASN A 49 -9.10 6.47 -8.67
CA ASN A 49 -10.38 7.12 -8.94
C ASN A 49 -10.44 8.48 -8.21
N PRO A 50 -9.92 9.55 -8.83
CA PRO A 50 -9.82 10.86 -8.18
C PRO A 50 -11.18 11.50 -7.88
N ALA A 51 -12.25 11.09 -8.55
CA ALA A 51 -13.61 11.55 -8.23
C ALA A 51 -14.16 10.94 -6.93
N TYR A 52 -13.59 9.82 -6.46
CA TYR A 52 -14.06 9.06 -5.30
C TYR A 52 -12.89 8.58 -4.41
N PRO A 53 -12.15 9.50 -3.76
CA PRO A 53 -10.99 9.16 -2.94
C PRO A 53 -11.33 8.28 -1.73
N THR A 54 -12.57 8.36 -1.23
CA THR A 54 -13.06 7.48 -0.16
C THR A 54 -13.13 6.02 -0.61
N THR A 55 -13.54 5.74 -1.84
CA THR A 55 -13.60 4.39 -2.40
C THR A 55 -12.21 3.82 -2.64
N VAL A 56 -11.27 4.64 -3.14
CA VAL A 56 -9.87 4.24 -3.30
C VAL A 56 -9.25 3.88 -1.95
N ARG A 57 -9.53 4.68 -0.91
CA ARG A 57 -9.12 4.38 0.46
C ARG A 57 -9.70 3.08 1.01
N GLN A 58 -10.97 2.79 0.73
CA GLN A 58 -11.62 1.54 1.14
C GLN A 58 -10.96 0.33 0.47
N TRP A 59 -10.74 0.41 -0.84
CA TRP A 59 -10.03 -0.64 -1.56
C TRP A 59 -8.64 -0.90 -1.00
N ALA A 60 -7.87 0.14 -0.74
CA ALA A 60 -6.51 -0.04 -0.25
C ALA A 60 -6.46 -0.76 1.10
N GLN A 61 -7.40 -0.48 2.00
CA GLN A 61 -7.54 -1.19 3.26
C GLN A 61 -7.90 -2.66 3.02
N SER A 62 -8.95 -2.93 2.25
CA SER A 62 -9.37 -4.31 1.95
C SER A 62 -8.32 -5.12 1.17
N HIS A 63 -7.58 -4.47 0.28
CA HIS A 63 -6.48 -5.10 -0.45
C HIS A 63 -5.33 -5.44 0.50
N ALA A 64 -4.94 -4.53 1.40
CA ALA A 64 -3.89 -4.81 2.37
C ALA A 64 -4.22 -6.01 3.29
N GLU A 65 -5.49 -6.13 3.71
CA GLU A 65 -5.99 -7.24 4.52
C GLU A 65 -5.98 -8.60 3.81
N THR A 66 -5.79 -8.63 2.48
CA THR A 66 -5.90 -9.86 1.70
C THR A 66 -4.67 -10.15 0.83
N CYS A 67 -3.80 -9.16 0.61
CA CYS A 67 -2.61 -9.33 -0.21
C CYS A 67 -1.63 -10.32 0.43
N ARG A 68 -1.44 -11.44 -0.30
CA ARG A 68 -0.53 -12.53 0.02
C ARG A 68 0.62 -12.65 -0.98
N ALA A 69 0.81 -11.65 -1.84
CA ALA A 69 1.91 -11.64 -2.78
C ALA A 69 3.23 -11.52 -2.02
N ILE A 70 4.23 -12.28 -2.48
CA ILE A 70 5.59 -12.24 -1.95
C ILE A 70 6.41 -11.51 -3.01
N PRO A 71 6.91 -10.29 -2.74
CA PRO A 71 7.74 -9.58 -3.70
C PRO A 71 9.02 -10.38 -3.96
N ASN A 72 9.51 -10.29 -5.20
CA ASN A 72 10.80 -10.88 -5.57
C ASN A 72 11.89 -10.29 -4.67
N PRO A 73 12.83 -11.10 -4.13
CA PRO A 73 13.94 -10.61 -3.28
C PRO A 73 14.84 -9.52 -3.90
N THR A 74 14.69 -9.21 -5.19
CA THR A 74 15.39 -8.10 -5.87
C THR A 74 14.67 -6.75 -5.82
N ASN A 75 13.66 -6.58 -4.95
CA ASN A 75 13.02 -5.28 -4.72
C ASN A 75 13.99 -4.31 -4.03
#